data_AF-A0AAZ3PYC8-F1
#
_entry.id   AF-A0AAZ3PYC8-F1
#
_cell.length_a   1.000
_cell.length_b   1.000
_cell.length_c   1.000
_cell.angle_alpha   90.00
_cell.angle_beta   90.00
_cell.angle_gamma   90.00
#
_symmetry.space_group_name_H-M   'P 1'
#
loop_
_entity.id
_entity.type
_entity.pdbx_description
1 polymer ?
#
loop_
_entity_poly.entity_id
_entity_poly.type
_entity_poly.pdbx_seq_one_letter_code
_entity_poly.pdbx_strand_id
1 'polypeptide(L)'
;MVDLQEYLWMVILGFVIAFILAFSVGANDVANSFGTAVGSGVVTLKQACILASIFETLGSMLLGAKVGETIRKGIIDVNLYNETVPVLMAGEVSAMV
;
A
#
# COMPACT_ATOMS: atom_id res chain seq x y z
N MET A 1 -9.46 -23.07 19.47
CA MET A 1 -9.44 -22.30 18.21
C MET A 1 -9.32 -20.84 18.62
N VAL A 2 -8.36 -20.09 18.09
CA VAL A 2 -8.23 -18.66 18.41
C VAL A 2 -9.41 -17.93 17.81
N ASP A 3 -10.19 -17.21 18.61
CA ASP A 3 -11.31 -16.41 18.12
C ASP A 3 -10.79 -15.16 17.40
N LEU A 4 -10.65 -15.25 16.07
CA LEU A 4 -10.17 -14.14 15.24
C LEU A 4 -11.06 -12.89 15.26
N GLN A 5 -12.30 -13.03 15.75
CA GLN A 5 -13.25 -11.93 15.84
C GLN A 5 -12.80 -10.84 16.82
N GLU A 6 -12.02 -11.19 17.85
CA GLU A 6 -11.44 -10.22 18.78
C GLU A 6 -10.37 -9.32 18.15
N TYR A 7 -9.80 -9.71 17.00
CA TYR A 7 -8.72 -8.97 16.33
C TYR A 7 -9.19 -8.20 15.08
N LEU A 8 -10.49 -8.26 14.76
CA LEU A 8 -11.05 -7.57 13.60
C LEU A 8 -10.82 -6.06 13.65
N TRP A 9 -10.81 -5.47 14.85
CA TRP A 9 -10.52 -4.04 15.02
C TRP A 9 -9.11 -3.65 14.53
N MET A 10 -8.10 -4.52 14.70
CA MET A 10 -6.75 -4.26 14.18
C MET A 10 -6.73 -4.27 12.65
N VAL A 11 -7.48 -5.17 12.03
CA VAL A 11 -7.59 -5.23 10.56
C VAL A 11 -8.26 -3.97 10.02
N ILE A 12 -9.35 -3.53 10.66
CA ILE A 12 -10.05 -2.30 10.27
C ILE A 12 -9.13 -1.09 10.45
N LEU A 13 -8.44 -0.99 11.58
CA LEU A 13 -7.50 0.12 11.85
C LEU A 13 -6.34 0.12 10.85
N GLY A 14 -5.71 -1.04 10.63
CA GLY A 14 -4.63 -1.20 9.67
C GLY A 14 -5.05 -0.85 8.24
N PHE A 15 -6.27 -1.21 7.84
CA PHE A 15 -6.82 -0.81 6.55
C PHE A 15 -6.94 0.72 6.41
N VAL A 16 -7.46 1.40 7.44
CA VAL A 16 -7.59 2.87 7.42
C VAL A 16 -6.23 3.55 7.31
N ILE A 17 -5.23 3.08 8.07
CA ILE A 17 -3.87 3.62 8.02
C ILE A 17 -3.24 3.36 6.65
N ALA A 18 -3.31 2.13 6.15
CA ALA A 18 -2.78 1.75 4.84
C ALA A 18 -3.44 2.55 3.71
N PHE A 19 -4.73 2.85 3.80
CA PHE A 19 -5.44 3.68 2.82
C PHE A 19 -4.90 5.12 2.79
N ILE A 20 -4.65 5.73 3.95
CA ILE A 20 -4.07 7.07 4.06
C ILE A 20 -2.63 7.09 3.51
N LEU A 21 -1.84 6.06 3.83
CA LEU A 21 -0.49 5.89 3.29
C LEU A 21 -0.51 5.74 1.77
N ALA A 22 -1.39 4.90 1.23
CA ALA A 22 -1.54 4.70 -0.21
C ALA A 22 -1.88 6.01 -0.94
N PHE A 23 -2.75 6.85 -0.36
CA PHE A 23 -3.04 8.17 -0.90
C PHE A 23 -1.80 9.07 -0.94
N SER A 24 -1.01 9.06 0.14
CA SER A 24 0.20 9.90 0.27
C SER A 24 1.31 9.45 -0.68
N VAL A 25 1.52 8.15 -0.81
CA VAL A 25 2.50 7.55 -1.74
C VAL A 25 2.07 7.80 -3.19
N GLY A 26 0.81 7.51 -3.54
CA GLY A 26 0.31 7.73 -4.89
C GLY A 26 0.40 9.19 -5.34
N ALA A 27 0.10 10.15 -4.45
CA ALA A 27 0.25 11.57 -4.76
C ALA A 27 1.72 11.95 -5.06
N ASN A 28 2.67 11.37 -4.33
CA ASN A 28 4.11 11.58 -4.55
C ASN A 28 4.57 10.97 -5.88
N ASP A 29 4.15 9.73 -6.15
CA ASP A 29 4.54 9.00 -7.36
C ASP A 29 4.01 9.66 -8.64
N VAL A 30 2.78 10.18 -8.62
CA VAL A 30 2.21 10.95 -9.73
C VAL A 30 2.98 12.24 -9.97
N ALA A 31 3.37 12.96 -8.91
CA ALA A 31 4.17 14.18 -9.04
C ALA A 31 5.56 13.89 -9.64
N ASN A 32 6.21 12.80 -9.23
CA ASN A 32 7.50 12.39 -9.77
C ASN A 32 7.40 11.95 -11.25
N SER A 33 6.34 11.23 -11.61
CA SER A 33 6.15 10.68 -12.95
C SER A 33 5.68 11.73 -13.97
N PHE A 34 4.80 12.65 -13.57
CA PHE A 34 4.19 13.64 -14.45
C PHE A 34 4.73 15.06 -14.26
N GLY A 35 5.59 15.32 -13.27
CA GLY A 35 6.08 16.66 -12.95
C GLY A 35 6.83 17.34 -14.11
N THR A 36 7.67 16.60 -14.84
CA THR A 36 8.40 17.12 -16.01
C THR A 36 7.50 17.33 -17.21
N ALA A 37 6.56 16.40 -17.47
CA ALA A 37 5.61 16.49 -18.58
C ALA A 37 4.61 17.65 -18.40
N VAL A 38 4.18 17.91 -17.17
CA VAL A 38 3.33 19.06 -16.83
C VAL A 38 4.15 20.35 -16.80
N GLY A 39 5.35 20.33 -16.21
CA GLY A 39 6.23 21.51 -16.14
C GLY A 39 6.75 21.99 -17.49
N SER A 40 6.88 21.09 -18.49
CA SER A 40 7.25 21.42 -19.87
C SER A 40 6.08 21.86 -20.75
N GLY A 41 4.85 21.82 -20.24
CA GLY A 41 3.64 22.17 -20.99
C GLY A 41 3.20 21.13 -22.02
N VAL A 42 3.82 19.94 -22.03
CA VAL A 42 3.44 18.84 -22.95
C VAL A 42 2.08 18.26 -22.58
N VAL A 43 1.79 18.16 -21.27
CA VAL A 43 0.52 17.62 -20.74
C VAL A 43 -0.04 18.59 -19.71
N THR A 44 -1.37 18.81 -19.72
CA THR A 44 -2.02 19.65 -18.70
C THR A 44 -2.24 18.87 -17.39
N LEU A 45 -2.36 19.59 -16.26
CA LEU A 45 -2.60 18.97 -14.94
C LEU A 45 -3.83 18.04 -14.92
N LYS A 46 -4.92 18.44 -15.62
CA LYS A 46 -6.13 17.62 -15.72
C LYS A 46 -5.90 16.32 -16.51
N GLN A 47 -5.16 16.39 -17.62
CA GLN A 47 -4.82 15.22 -18.41
C GLN A 47 -3.91 14.26 -17.64
N ALA A 48 -2.90 14.80 -16.95
CA ALA A 48 -2.01 14.00 -16.10
C ALA A 48 -2.79 13.25 -15.01
N CYS A 49 -3.76 13.91 -14.36
CA CYS A 49 -4.57 13.27 -13.31
C CYS A 49 -5.43 12.11 -13.84
N ILE A 50 -6.03 12.26 -15.03
CA ILE A 50 -6.83 11.20 -15.67
C ILE A 50 -5.93 10.03 -16.07
N LEU A 51 -4.79 10.33 -16.70
CA LEU A 51 -3.85 9.29 -17.14
C LEU A 51 -3.27 8.53 -15.94
N ALA A 52 -2.82 9.25 -14.91
CA ALA A 52 -2.36 8.67 -13.66
C ALA A 52 -3.40 7.73 -13.07
N SER A 53 -4.64 8.20 -12.88
CA SER A 53 -5.70 7.39 -12.26
C SER A 53 -5.94 6.06 -12.97
N ILE A 54 -5.87 6.03 -14.31
CA ILE A 54 -6.06 4.81 -15.09
C ILE A 54 -4.82 3.92 -15.02
N PHE A 55 -3.65 4.45 -15.33
CA PHE A 55 -2.43 3.66 -15.50
C PHE A 55 -1.80 3.21 -14.18
N GLU A 56 -1.83 4.03 -13.11
CA GLU A 56 -1.39 3.62 -11.77
C GLU A 56 -2.30 2.52 -11.20
N THR A 57 -3.61 2.69 -11.32
CA THR A 57 -4.56 1.68 -10.81
C THR A 57 -4.39 0.36 -11.57
N LEU A 58 -4.26 0.40 -12.89
CA LEU A 58 -4.01 -0.80 -13.70
C LEU A 58 -2.66 -1.45 -13.35
N GLY A 59 -1.60 -0.65 -13.18
CA GLY A 59 -0.29 -1.15 -12.77
C GLY A 59 -0.34 -1.85 -11.41
N SER A 60 -1.00 -1.22 -10.43
CA SER A 60 -1.21 -1.78 -9.09
C SER A 60 -1.98 -3.11 -9.14
N MET A 61 -3.05 -3.20 -9.92
CA MET A 61 -3.84 -4.44 -10.05
C MET A 61 -3.07 -5.57 -10.75
N LEU A 62 -2.28 -5.26 -11.78
CA LEU A 62 -1.59 -6.27 -12.59
C LEU A 62 -0.27 -6.75 -11.97
N LEU A 63 0.48 -5.85 -11.32
CA LEU A 63 1.84 -6.11 -10.84
C LEU A 63 1.95 -6.12 -9.32
N GLY A 64 0.99 -5.53 -8.60
CA GLY A 64 1.07 -5.31 -7.16
C GLY A 64 1.20 -6.59 -6.33
N ALA A 65 0.47 -7.65 -6.69
CA ALA A 65 0.50 -8.91 -5.93
C ALA A 65 1.89 -9.54 -5.86
N LYS A 66 2.63 -9.55 -6.96
CA LYS A 66 3.95 -10.18 -7.04
C LYS A 66 5.02 -9.37 -6.30
N VAL A 67 4.94 -8.04 -6.39
CA VAL A 67 5.85 -7.13 -5.67
C VAL A 67 5.58 -7.20 -4.17
N GLY A 68 4.31 -7.15 -3.76
CA GLY A 68 3.92 -7.25 -2.35
C GLY A 68 4.39 -8.54 -1.68
N GLU A 69 4.28 -9.68 -2.39
CA GLU A 69 4.78 -10.96 -1.86
C GLU A 69 6.30 -10.96 -1.66
N THR A 70 7.03 -10.35 -2.59
CA THR A 70 8.50 -10.26 -2.53
C THR A 70 8.96 -9.36 -1.39
N ILE A 71 8.30 -8.21 -1.20
CA ILE A 71 8.60 -7.29 -0.09
C ILE A 71 8.29 -7.97 1.24
N ARG A 72 7.09 -8.57 1.39
CA ARG A 72 6.69 -9.22 2.65
C ARG A 72 7.68 -10.30 3.09
N LYS A 73 8.04 -11.21 2.18
CA LYS A 73 8.98 -12.31 2.45
C LYS A 73 10.40 -11.83 2.75
N GLY A 74 10.80 -10.67 2.22
CA GLY A 74 12.12 -10.10 2.46
C GLY A 74 12.28 -9.41 3.82
N ILE A 75 11.18 -9.01 4.47
CA ILE A 75 11.21 -8.25 5.73
C ILE A 75 10.93 -9.14 6.95
N ILE A 76 9.88 -9.99 6.89
CA ILE A 76 9.44 -10.81 8.02
C ILE A 76 9.24 -12.27 7.60
N ASP A 77 9.84 -13.19 8.36
CA ASP A 77 9.52 -14.61 8.28
C ASP A 77 8.33 -14.94 9.20
N VAL A 78 7.17 -15.16 8.57
CA VAL A 78 5.92 -15.49 9.26
C VAL A 78 5.97 -16.84 10.00
N ASN A 79 6.87 -17.76 9.61
CA ASN A 79 6.95 -19.08 10.26
C ASN A 79 7.47 -18.99 11.70
N LEU A 80 8.25 -17.96 12.04
CA LEU A 80 8.74 -17.74 13.41
C LEU A 80 7.62 -17.38 14.40
N TYR A 81 6.47 -16.91 13.92
CA TYR A 81 5.36 -16.40 14.74
C TYR A 81 4.13 -17.30 14.74
N ASN A 82 4.27 -18.57 14.32
CA ASN A 82 3.14 -19.50 14.18
C ASN A 82 2.38 -19.75 15.49
N GLU A 83 3.08 -19.70 16.63
CA GLU A 83 2.48 -19.80 17.98
C GLU A 83 2.06 -18.45 18.58
N THR A 84 2.45 -17.32 17.95
CA THR A 84 2.26 -15.96 18.45
C THR A 84 1.65 -15.02 17.41
N VAL A 85 0.66 -15.53 16.66
CA VAL A 85 -0.07 -14.77 15.62
C VAL A 85 -0.59 -13.39 16.09
N PRO A 86 -1.15 -13.24 17.30
CA PRO A 86 -1.62 -11.92 17.77
C PRO A 86 -0.49 -10.89 17.90
N VAL A 87 0.72 -11.33 18.27
CA VAL A 87 1.90 -10.46 18.40
C VAL A 87 2.38 -10.01 17.02
N LEU A 88 2.36 -10.91 16.03
CA LEU A 88 2.66 -10.56 14.65
C LEU A 88 1.68 -9.52 14.11
N MET A 89 0.37 -9.72 14.30
CA MET A 89 -0.66 -8.77 13.85
C MET A 89 -0.49 -7.39 14.50
N ALA A 90 -0.24 -7.34 15.82
CA ALA A 90 0.00 -6.08 16.52
C ALA A 90 1.29 -5.39 16.03
N GLY A 91 2.34 -6.16 15.74
CA GLY A 91 3.59 -5.66 15.17
C GLY A 91 3.42 -5.06 13.78
N GLU A 92 2.66 -5.71 12.90
CA GLU A 92 2.36 -5.19 11.55
C GLU A 92 1.57 -3.88 11.61
N VAL A 93 0.57 -3.78 12.49
CA VAL A 93 -0.19 -2.53 12.68
C VAL A 93 0.69 -1.43 13.29
N SER A 94 1.55 -1.74 14.24
CA SER A 94 2.48 -0.77 14.83
C SER A 94 3.53 -0.27 13.84
N ALA A 95 3.94 -1.08 12.87
CA ALA A 95 4.93 -0.68 11.86
C ALA A 95 4.36 0.28 10.80
N MET A 96 3.03 0.40 10.70
CA MET A 96 2.34 1.30 9.76
C MET A 96 2.17 2.73 10.29
N VAL A 97 2.44 2.96 11.58
CA VAL A 97 2.37 4.29 12.25
C VAL A 97 3.78 4.85 12.41
#